data_AF-A0A399EBI2-F1
#
_entry.id   AF-A0A399EBI2-F1
#
_cell.length_a   1.000
_cell.length_b   1.000
_cell.length_c   1.000
_cell.angle_alpha   90.00
_cell.angle_beta   90.00
_cell.angle_gamma   90.00
#
_symmetry.space_group_name_H-M   'P 1'
#
loop_
_entity.id
_entity.type
_entity.pdbx_description
1 polymer ?
#
loop_
_entity_poly.entity_id
_entity_poly.type
_entity_poly.pdbx_seq_one_letter_code
_entity_poly.pdbx_strand_id
1 'polypeptide(L)'
;MSFNPVQRTDGLFTHQGGPGFAPNPKKELLLLVAGSLFSGGLFYEDKEARERRFAELAARVTQEDPEFVFILATYAHQVLGLCSGPAALLAHLFWWDPGEVGLRTAARVWLRGDEHLETLAYTKAQGWEKGRGGTSPRDMAHAMVYEWLVRGKRPSPRPRPS
;
A
#
# COMPACT_ATOMS: atom_id res chain seq x y z
N MET A 1 -8.50 -9.10 -34.08
CA MET A 1 -8.46 -8.45 -32.75
C MET A 1 -7.03 -8.52 -32.24
N SER A 2 -6.37 -7.38 -31.99
CA SER A 2 -5.02 -7.35 -31.42
C SER A 2 -5.13 -7.27 -29.90
N PHE A 3 -4.50 -8.22 -29.19
CA PHE A 3 -4.64 -8.40 -27.74
C PHE A 3 -3.91 -7.32 -26.91
N ASN A 4 -3.10 -6.46 -27.52
CA ASN A 4 -2.39 -5.40 -26.79
C ASN A 4 -1.89 -4.32 -27.77
N PRO A 5 -2.52 -3.13 -27.87
CA PRO A 5 -1.97 -2.05 -28.67
C PRO A 5 -0.66 -1.58 -28.04
N VAL A 6 0.44 -1.62 -28.80
CA VAL A 6 1.76 -1.15 -28.35
C VAL A 6 1.67 0.35 -28.09
N GLN A 7 1.69 0.73 -26.81
CA GLN A 7 1.82 2.13 -26.41
C GLN A 7 3.29 2.50 -26.53
N ARG A 8 3.66 3.28 -27.57
CA ARG A 8 4.98 3.89 -27.64
C ARG A 8 5.03 5.05 -26.64
N THR A 9 5.97 5.02 -25.72
CA THR A 9 6.33 6.18 -24.92
C THR A 9 7.56 6.81 -25.58
N ASP A 10 7.45 8.06 -26.03
CA ASP A 10 8.60 8.75 -26.61
C ASP A 10 9.68 8.96 -25.55
N GLY A 11 10.91 8.51 -25.83
CA GLY A 11 12.12 8.97 -25.16
C GLY A 11 12.55 8.30 -23.84
N LEU A 12 11.96 7.17 -23.44
CA LEU A 12 12.48 6.41 -22.28
C LEU A 12 13.54 5.41 -22.70
N PHE A 13 14.67 5.44 -22.01
CA PHE A 13 15.74 4.48 -22.18
C PHE A 13 15.93 3.65 -20.91
N THR A 14 16.29 2.39 -21.08
CA THR A 14 16.76 1.54 -19.97
C THR A 14 18.11 2.05 -19.46
N HIS A 15 18.56 1.54 -18.31
CA HIS A 15 19.89 1.84 -17.77
C HIS A 15 21.04 1.50 -18.74
N GLN A 16 20.80 0.62 -19.73
CA GLN A 16 21.78 0.27 -20.77
C GLN A 16 21.58 1.04 -22.09
N GLY A 17 20.68 2.04 -22.12
CA GLY A 17 20.46 2.88 -23.30
C GLY A 17 19.54 2.28 -24.38
N GLY A 18 18.89 1.13 -24.12
CA GLY A 18 17.89 0.56 -25.02
C GLY A 18 16.52 1.22 -24.84
N PRO A 19 15.59 1.14 -25.81
CA PRO A 19 14.24 1.70 -25.67
C PRO A 19 13.49 1.04 -24.51
N GLY A 20 12.79 1.86 -23.71
CA GLY A 20 11.99 1.46 -22.56
C GLY A 20 10.55 1.98 -22.63
N PHE A 21 9.69 1.40 -21.79
CA PHE A 21 8.29 1.82 -21.65
C PHE A 21 8.05 2.22 -20.20
N ALA A 22 7.47 3.41 -19.98
CA ALA A 22 7.08 3.80 -18.62
C ALA A 22 5.84 3.01 -18.20
N PRO A 23 5.89 2.31 -17.05
CA PRO A 23 4.67 1.81 -16.45
C PRO A 23 3.80 3.00 -16.02
N ASN A 24 2.47 2.83 -16.06
CA ASN A 24 1.58 3.75 -15.37
C ASN A 24 1.70 3.52 -13.83
N PRO A 25 1.27 4.48 -12.98
CA PRO A 25 1.47 4.39 -11.53
C PRO A 25 0.97 3.09 -10.89
N LYS A 26 -0.19 2.58 -11.32
CA LYS A 26 -0.76 1.33 -10.82
C LYS A 26 0.08 0.10 -11.20
N LYS A 27 0.53 0.04 -12.46
CA LYS A 27 1.41 -1.03 -12.93
C LYS A 27 2.77 -0.98 -12.23
N GLU A 28 3.32 0.21 -12.02
CA GLU A 28 4.59 0.37 -11.32
C GLU A 28 4.48 -0.06 -9.86
N LEU A 29 3.42 0.36 -9.17
CA LEU A 29 3.16 -0.07 -7.80
C LEU A 29 2.99 -1.60 -7.69
N LEU A 30 2.25 -2.21 -8.61
CA LEU A 30 2.13 -3.67 -8.70
C LEU A 30 3.51 -4.34 -8.84
N LEU A 31 4.36 -3.84 -9.75
CA LEU A 31 5.70 -4.39 -9.96
C LEU A 31 6.60 -4.23 -8.74
N LEU A 32 6.52 -3.10 -8.03
CA LEU A 32 7.27 -2.89 -6.79
C LEU A 32 6.81 -3.83 -5.68
N VAL A 33 5.51 -4.05 -5.53
CA VAL A 33 4.94 -4.97 -4.53
C VAL A 33 5.29 -6.41 -4.88
N ALA A 34 5.09 -6.85 -6.13
CA ALA A 34 5.42 -8.21 -6.54
C ALA A 34 6.93 -8.48 -6.52
N GLY A 35 7.75 -7.44 -6.78
CA GLY A 35 9.20 -7.48 -6.72
C GLY A 35 9.77 -7.34 -5.31
N SER A 36 8.95 -7.11 -4.28
CA SER A 36 9.39 -6.94 -2.89
C SER A 36 9.96 -8.24 -2.26
N LEU A 37 9.97 -9.34 -3.02
CA LEU A 37 10.58 -10.61 -2.63
C LEU A 37 12.09 -10.52 -2.38
N PHE A 38 12.76 -9.50 -2.95
CA PHE A 38 14.21 -9.35 -2.85
C PHE A 38 14.57 -8.25 -1.83
N SER A 39 15.12 -8.66 -0.69
CA SER A 39 15.75 -7.74 0.25
C SER A 39 17.06 -7.17 -0.31
N GLY A 40 17.31 -5.87 -0.12
CA GLY A 40 18.56 -5.21 -0.52
C GLY A 40 18.50 -4.44 -1.85
N GLY A 41 19.65 -3.93 -2.28
CA GLY A 41 19.81 -3.25 -3.56
C GLY A 41 19.67 -4.22 -4.74
N LEU A 42 19.10 -3.74 -5.84
CA LEU A 42 19.10 -4.44 -7.12
C LEU A 42 20.28 -3.94 -7.98
N PHE A 43 20.59 -4.66 -9.05
CA PHE A 43 21.74 -4.37 -9.91
C PHE A 43 21.79 -2.92 -10.43
N TYR A 44 20.63 -2.32 -10.73
CA TYR A 44 20.51 -0.95 -11.23
C TYR A 44 19.85 0.01 -10.25
N GLU A 45 19.44 -0.47 -9.08
CA GLU A 45 18.56 0.29 -8.20
C GLU A 45 18.93 0.13 -6.74
N ASP A 46 19.19 1.28 -6.13
CA ASP A 46 19.38 1.46 -4.70
C ASP A 46 18.10 1.15 -3.90
N LYS A 47 18.27 0.55 -2.72
CA LYS A 47 17.15 0.11 -1.90
C LYS A 47 16.31 1.29 -1.40
N GLU A 48 16.96 2.32 -0.87
CA GLU A 48 16.32 3.51 -0.30
C GLU A 48 15.58 4.31 -1.38
N ALA A 49 16.15 4.39 -2.60
CA ALA A 49 15.47 4.97 -3.75
C ALA A 49 14.19 4.21 -4.12
N ARG A 50 14.24 2.87 -4.11
CA ARG A 50 13.08 2.02 -4.36
C ARG A 50 12.00 2.18 -3.30
N GLU A 51 12.39 2.23 -2.03
CA GLU A 51 11.47 2.41 -0.90
C GLU A 51 10.77 3.78 -0.94
N ARG A 52 11.49 4.86 -1.27
CA ARG A 52 10.88 6.19 -1.50
C ARG A 52 9.88 6.16 -2.64
N ARG A 53 10.26 5.59 -3.79
CA ARG A 53 9.36 5.48 -4.95
C ARG A 53 8.12 4.66 -4.64
N PHE A 54 8.27 3.56 -3.89
CA PHE A 54 7.14 2.78 -3.39
C PHE A 54 6.20 3.65 -2.55
N ALA A 55 6.73 4.38 -1.56
CA ALA A 55 5.90 5.21 -0.66
C ALA A 55 5.14 6.30 -1.43
N GLU A 56 5.79 6.97 -2.38
CA GLU A 56 5.18 8.00 -3.24
C GLU A 56 4.07 7.42 -4.12
N LEU A 57 4.33 6.29 -4.79
CA LEU A 57 3.34 5.62 -5.63
C LEU A 57 2.17 5.08 -4.82
N ALA A 58 2.43 4.46 -3.67
CA ALA A 58 1.40 3.94 -2.78
C ALA A 58 0.50 5.08 -2.27
N ALA A 59 1.09 6.21 -1.85
CA ALA A 59 0.33 7.37 -1.41
C ALA A 59 -0.55 7.95 -2.52
N ARG A 60 0.02 8.12 -3.73
CA ARG A 60 -0.70 8.62 -4.90
C ARG A 60 -1.85 7.71 -5.29
N VAL A 61 -1.57 6.42 -5.49
CA VAL A 61 -2.57 5.45 -5.96
C VAL A 61 -3.66 5.23 -4.90
N THR A 62 -3.32 5.29 -3.61
CA THR A 62 -4.33 5.22 -2.53
C THR A 62 -5.33 6.37 -2.61
N GLN A 63 -4.86 7.59 -2.89
CA GLN A 63 -5.74 8.76 -3.02
C GLN A 63 -6.52 8.76 -4.34
N GLU A 64 -5.95 8.22 -5.42
CA GLU A 64 -6.60 8.15 -6.74
C GLU A 64 -7.60 6.98 -6.86
N ASP A 65 -7.26 5.79 -6.36
CA ASP A 65 -8.04 4.56 -6.47
C ASP A 65 -7.74 3.60 -5.29
N PRO A 66 -8.39 3.79 -4.14
CA PRO A 66 -8.18 2.94 -2.97
C PRO A 66 -8.67 1.50 -3.17
N GLU A 67 -9.64 1.24 -4.07
CA GLU A 67 -10.10 -0.12 -4.36
C GLU A 67 -9.03 -0.92 -5.12
N PHE A 68 -8.27 -0.28 -6.02
CA PHE A 68 -7.09 -0.92 -6.61
C PHE A 68 -6.08 -1.33 -5.53
N VAL A 69 -5.83 -0.47 -4.52
CA VAL A 69 -4.92 -0.79 -3.41
C VAL A 69 -5.44 -1.95 -2.58
N PHE A 70 -6.74 -2.02 -2.30
CA PHE A 70 -7.37 -3.18 -1.65
C PHE A 70 -7.15 -4.48 -2.43
N ILE A 71 -7.39 -4.46 -3.74
CA ILE A 71 -7.21 -5.64 -4.62
C ILE A 71 -5.74 -6.05 -4.62
N LEU A 72 -4.82 -5.09 -4.76
CA LEU A 72 -3.38 -5.36 -4.80
C LEU A 72 -2.87 -5.92 -3.47
N ALA A 73 -3.26 -5.33 -2.33
CA ALA A 73 -2.87 -5.82 -1.00
C ALA A 73 -3.41 -7.23 -0.75
N THR A 74 -4.65 -7.50 -1.13
CA THR A 74 -5.27 -8.83 -1.02
C THR A 74 -4.55 -9.85 -1.92
N TYR A 75 -4.24 -9.49 -3.16
CA TYR A 75 -3.52 -10.36 -4.10
C TYR A 75 -2.10 -10.66 -3.62
N ALA A 76 -1.36 -9.63 -3.19
CA ALA A 76 0.00 -9.77 -2.70
C ALA A 76 0.07 -10.65 -1.44
N HIS A 77 -0.92 -10.55 -0.55
CA HIS A 77 -0.99 -11.40 0.64
C HIS A 77 -1.41 -12.83 0.31
N GLN A 78 -2.55 -13.00 -0.36
CA GLN A 78 -3.21 -14.29 -0.48
C GLN A 78 -2.71 -15.14 -1.66
N VAL A 79 -2.18 -14.50 -2.70
CA VAL A 79 -1.68 -15.19 -3.90
C VAL A 79 -0.16 -15.22 -3.93
N LEU A 80 0.49 -14.09 -3.65
CA LEU A 80 1.97 -14.03 -3.65
C LEU A 80 2.60 -14.45 -2.31
N GLY A 81 1.82 -14.58 -1.23
CA GLY A 81 2.31 -14.98 0.09
C GLY A 81 3.21 -13.94 0.77
N LEU A 82 3.09 -12.66 0.40
CA LEU A 82 3.91 -11.57 0.93
C LEU A 82 3.37 -11.06 2.27
N CYS A 83 4.28 -10.65 3.15
CA CYS A 83 3.92 -10.00 4.43
C CYS A 83 4.08 -8.47 4.36
N SER A 84 5.31 -7.98 4.12
CA SER A 84 5.63 -6.55 4.22
C SER A 84 4.95 -5.66 3.18
N GLY A 85 4.82 -6.13 1.93
CA GLY A 85 4.17 -5.38 0.85
C GLY A 85 2.69 -5.06 1.15
N PRO A 86 1.85 -6.08 1.42
CA PRO A 86 0.46 -5.89 1.84
C PRO A 86 0.32 -5.03 3.10
N ALA A 87 1.17 -5.24 4.11
CA ALA A 87 1.16 -4.45 5.34
C ALA A 87 1.45 -2.97 5.07
N ALA A 88 2.42 -2.66 4.21
CA ALA A 88 2.73 -1.29 3.81
C ALA A 88 1.57 -0.63 3.05
N LEU A 89 0.95 -1.33 2.08
CA LEU A 89 -0.23 -0.83 1.37
C LEU A 89 -1.40 -0.55 2.32
N LEU A 90 -1.61 -1.43 3.31
CA LEU A 90 -2.62 -1.25 4.34
C LEU A 90 -2.33 -0.03 5.22
N ALA A 91 -1.07 0.26 5.54
CA ALA A 91 -0.69 1.48 6.25
C ALA A 91 -1.08 2.74 5.47
N HIS A 92 -0.86 2.76 4.15
CA HIS A 92 -1.29 3.88 3.28
C HIS A 92 -2.82 4.03 3.29
N LEU A 93 -3.57 2.93 3.20
CA LEU A 93 -5.03 2.98 3.32
C LEU A 93 -5.44 3.58 4.67
N PHE A 94 -4.85 3.17 5.80
CA PHE A 94 -5.21 3.78 7.08
C PHE A 94 -4.76 5.25 7.22
N TRP A 95 -3.64 5.63 6.61
CA TRP A 95 -3.10 6.98 6.71
C TRP A 95 -3.91 7.99 5.92
N TRP A 96 -4.30 7.64 4.69
CA TRP A 96 -5.08 8.51 3.80
C TRP A 96 -6.60 8.39 4.02
N ASP A 97 -7.02 7.48 4.89
CA ASP A 97 -8.41 7.25 5.32
C ASP A 97 -9.47 7.22 4.19
N PRO A 98 -9.39 6.31 3.21
CA PRO A 98 -10.44 6.08 2.23
C PRO A 98 -11.65 5.33 2.83
N GLY A 99 -11.98 5.53 4.12
CA GLY A 99 -13.14 4.95 4.78
C GLY A 99 -13.12 3.43 4.91
N GLU A 100 -14.19 2.76 4.47
CA GLU A 100 -14.44 1.31 4.67
C GLU A 100 -13.39 0.39 4.01
N VAL A 101 -12.68 0.88 2.99
CA VAL A 101 -11.70 0.10 2.21
C VAL A 101 -10.55 -0.37 3.09
N GLY A 102 -10.06 0.46 4.01
CA GLY A 102 -8.99 0.08 4.95
C GLY A 102 -9.38 -1.09 5.84
N LEU A 103 -10.60 -1.06 6.41
CA LEU A 103 -11.14 -2.14 7.24
C LEU A 103 -11.32 -3.45 6.47
N ARG A 104 -11.88 -3.37 5.27
CA ARG A 104 -12.04 -4.53 4.40
C ARG A 104 -10.69 -5.15 4.03
N THR A 105 -9.68 -4.32 3.79
CA THR A 105 -8.32 -4.77 3.48
C THR A 105 -7.66 -5.43 4.69
N ALA A 106 -7.77 -4.83 5.87
CA ALA A 106 -7.26 -5.41 7.11
C ALA A 106 -7.84 -6.81 7.37
N ALA A 107 -9.14 -7.00 7.16
CA ALA A 107 -9.78 -8.32 7.31
C ALA A 107 -9.28 -9.38 6.32
N ARG A 108 -8.56 -8.99 5.25
CA ARG A 108 -7.97 -9.90 4.26
C ARG A 108 -6.48 -10.11 4.43
N VAL A 109 -5.78 -9.13 5.01
CA VAL A 109 -4.31 -9.08 5.12
C VAL A 109 -3.83 -9.43 6.52
N TRP A 110 -4.55 -9.07 7.59
CA TRP A 110 -4.20 -9.46 8.97
C TRP A 110 -4.83 -10.79 9.33
N LEU A 111 -4.30 -11.87 8.76
CA LEU A 111 -4.71 -13.24 9.04
C LEU A 111 -3.85 -13.89 10.13
N ARG A 112 -2.67 -13.33 10.42
CA ARG A 112 -1.71 -13.79 11.43
C ARG A 112 -1.46 -12.73 12.49
N GLY A 113 -0.97 -13.19 13.65
CA GLY A 113 -0.73 -12.34 14.82
C GLY A 113 0.41 -11.33 14.67
N ASP A 114 1.23 -11.40 13.64
CA ASP A 114 2.38 -10.49 13.43
C ASP A 114 2.13 -9.43 12.35
N GLU A 115 1.17 -9.61 11.45
CA GLU A 115 0.99 -8.78 10.26
C GLU A 115 0.50 -7.35 10.58
N HIS A 116 -0.23 -7.20 11.69
CA HIS A 116 -0.62 -5.87 12.19
C HIS A 116 0.57 -5.12 12.79
N LEU A 117 1.53 -5.84 13.38
CA LEU A 117 2.77 -5.24 13.86
C LEU A 117 3.65 -4.79 12.70
N GLU A 118 3.67 -5.53 11.59
CA GLU A 118 4.37 -5.12 10.37
C GLU A 118 3.80 -3.80 9.80
N THR A 119 2.48 -3.64 9.85
CA THR A 119 1.81 -2.39 9.42
C THR A 119 2.20 -1.22 10.32
N LEU A 120 2.29 -1.44 11.64
CA LEU A 120 2.76 -0.45 12.61
C LEU A 120 4.25 -0.13 12.44
N ALA A 121 5.07 -1.13 12.18
CA ALA A 121 6.50 -0.99 11.93
C ALA A 121 6.74 -0.13 10.69
N TYR A 122 6.04 -0.40 9.59
CA TYR A 122 6.09 0.43 8.38
C TYR A 122 5.66 1.88 8.66
N THR A 123 4.53 2.06 9.33
CA THR A 123 4.01 3.40 9.70
C THR A 123 5.06 4.20 10.50
N LYS A 124 5.71 3.56 11.48
CA LYS A 124 6.79 4.16 12.26
C LYS A 124 8.00 4.50 11.39
N ALA A 125 8.39 3.60 10.48
CA ALA A 125 9.52 3.82 9.57
C ALA A 125 9.27 4.98 8.59
N GLN A 126 8.02 5.24 8.21
CA GLN A 126 7.65 6.41 7.40
C GLN A 126 7.72 7.74 8.17
N GLY A 127 7.99 7.72 9.49
CA GLY A 127 7.98 8.92 10.31
C GLY A 127 6.59 9.55 10.43
N TRP A 128 5.53 8.76 10.19
CA TRP A 128 4.17 9.21 10.27
C TRP A 128 3.76 9.41 11.73
N GLU A 129 3.89 10.66 12.17
CA GLU A 129 3.50 11.15 13.47
C GLU A 129 2.36 12.18 13.37
N LYS A 130 1.64 12.37 14.48
CA LYS A 130 0.42 13.17 14.54
C LYS A 130 0.67 14.64 14.13
N GLY A 131 0.01 15.12 13.08
CA GLY A 131 -0.19 16.56 12.81
C GLY A 131 -1.41 17.09 13.57
N ARG A 132 -1.32 18.29 14.15
CA ARG A 132 -2.43 18.98 14.84
C ARG A 132 -3.58 19.26 13.85
N GLY A 133 -4.82 18.93 14.25
CA GLY A 133 -6.03 19.51 13.67
C GLY A 133 -6.71 18.60 12.64
N GLY A 134 -7.44 17.60 13.13
CA GLY A 134 -8.22 16.66 12.32
C GLY A 134 -8.30 15.35 13.09
N THR A 135 -9.51 14.80 13.24
CA THR A 135 -9.76 13.50 13.89
C THR A 135 -8.73 12.46 13.45
N SER A 136 -8.04 11.88 14.43
CA SER A 136 -6.68 11.35 14.31
C SER A 136 -6.61 9.91 13.77
N PRO A 137 -5.82 9.63 12.71
CA PRO A 137 -5.55 8.27 12.21
C PRO A 137 -4.80 7.37 13.21
N ARG A 138 -4.11 7.92 14.22
CA ARG A 138 -3.50 7.14 15.32
C ARG A 138 -4.55 6.59 16.27
N ASP A 139 -5.66 7.30 16.45
CA ASP A 139 -6.79 6.76 17.21
C ASP A 139 -7.59 5.80 16.34
N MET A 140 -7.65 6.01 15.01
CA MET A 140 -8.36 5.08 14.13
C MET A 140 -7.59 3.80 13.84
N ALA A 141 -6.36 3.82 13.33
CA ALA A 141 -5.62 2.58 13.07
C ALA A 141 -5.33 1.79 14.35
N HIS A 142 -4.91 2.47 15.43
CA HIS A 142 -4.66 1.81 16.72
C HIS A 142 -5.95 1.37 17.41
N ALA A 143 -7.03 2.18 17.41
CA ALA A 143 -8.33 1.73 17.94
C ALA A 143 -9.11 0.83 16.99
N MET A 144 -8.80 0.75 15.70
CA MET A 144 -9.35 -0.24 14.76
C MET A 144 -8.61 -1.57 14.90
N VAL A 145 -7.28 -1.55 15.08
CA VAL A 145 -6.50 -2.73 15.49
C VAL A 145 -6.99 -3.23 16.86
N TYR A 146 -7.13 -2.34 17.85
CA TYR A 146 -7.65 -2.70 19.17
C TYR A 146 -9.14 -3.06 19.16
N GLU A 147 -10.04 -2.34 18.47
CA GLU A 147 -11.47 -2.72 18.33
C GLU A 147 -11.62 -4.05 17.61
N TRP A 148 -10.85 -4.30 16.55
CA TRP A 148 -10.87 -5.58 15.84
C TRP A 148 -10.38 -6.72 16.73
N LEU A 149 -9.29 -6.51 17.49
CA LEU A 149 -8.78 -7.46 18.49
C LEU A 149 -9.74 -7.68 19.67
N VAL A 150 -10.50 -6.67 20.09
CA VAL A 150 -11.33 -6.70 21.32
C VAL A 150 -12.81 -7.05 21.05
N ARG A 151 -13.41 -6.66 19.92
CA ARG A 151 -14.86 -6.82 19.67
C ARG A 151 -15.25 -7.82 18.58
N GLY A 152 -14.32 -8.25 17.71
CA GLY A 152 -14.67 -9.04 16.53
C GLY A 152 -15.62 -8.30 15.56
N LYS A 153 -15.90 -8.88 14.38
CA LYS A 153 -16.61 -8.24 13.24
C LYS A 153 -17.96 -7.55 13.60
N ARG A 154 -17.95 -6.29 14.05
CA ARG A 154 -19.12 -5.39 14.00
C ARG A 154 -18.71 -3.99 13.57
N PRO A 155 -19.54 -3.30 12.76
CA PRO A 155 -19.23 -1.97 12.26
C PRO A 155 -19.31 -0.91 13.37
N SER A 156 -18.36 0.02 13.35
CA SER A 156 -18.27 1.18 14.25
C SER A 156 -19.46 2.15 14.03
N PRO A 157 -19.98 2.81 15.08
CA PRO A 157 -21.04 3.80 14.94
C PRO A 157 -20.51 5.07 14.26
N ARG A 158 -21.18 5.50 13.17
CA ARG A 158 -20.85 6.73 12.44
C ARG A 158 -20.90 7.95 13.37
N PRO A 159 -20.00 8.94 13.23
CA PRO A 159 -20.15 10.21 13.93
C PRO A 159 -21.39 10.95 13.39
N ARG A 160 -22.20 11.50 14.30
CA ARG A 160 -23.33 12.36 13.93
C ARG A 160 -22.81 13.72 13.46
N PRO A 161 -23.40 14.32 12.41
CA PRO A 161 -23.06 15.67 12.00
C PRO A 161 -23.51 16.66 13.08
N SER A 162 -22.63 17.62 13.39
CA SER A 162 -22.91 18.83 14.17
C SER A 162 -23.66 19.86 13.34
#